data_AF-A0A9P1E2U7-F1
#
_entry.id   AF-A0A9P1E2U7-F1
#
_cell.length_a   1.000
_cell.length_b   1.000
_cell.length_c   1.000
_cell.angle_alpha   90.00
_cell.angle_beta   90.00
_cell.angle_gamma   90.00
#
_symmetry.space_group_name_H-M   'P 1'
#
loop_
_entity.id
_entity.type
_entity.pdbx_description
1 polymer ?
#
loop_
_entity_poly.entity_id
_entity_poly.type
_entity_poly.pdbx_seq_one_letter_code
_entity_poly.pdbx_strand_id
1 'polypeptide(L)'
;MANISKREFDVLDLSGQKYLEWKVDALAHLKANALENTIAENNSATPQNKAKAIIFLRHHLHESLKSEYLLVDDPKELWDNLQERYDHQQKVLLPKAQYDWINLRFQDYKSISDYNSALFQITSKLKLCGQKVTDAEMLEK
;
A
#
# COMPACT_ATOMS: atom_id res chain seq x y z
N MET A 1 27.30 -17.52 0.56
CA MET A 1 26.10 -17.14 1.34
C MET A 1 25.42 -16.02 0.58
N ALA A 2 24.19 -16.21 0.11
CA ALA A 2 23.48 -15.14 -0.59
C ALA A 2 23.28 -13.99 0.40
N ASN A 3 23.82 -12.82 0.07
CA ASN A 3 23.47 -11.59 0.76
C ASN A 3 22.02 -11.32 0.36
N ILE A 4 21.05 -11.88 1.10
CA ILE A 4 19.64 -11.60 0.88
C ILE A 4 19.51 -10.14 1.27
N SER A 5 19.56 -9.26 0.27
CA SER A 5 19.39 -7.82 0.45
C SER A 5 18.18 -7.60 1.35
N LYS A 6 18.41 -7.00 2.51
CA LYS A 6 17.38 -6.74 3.50
C LYS A 6 16.35 -5.82 2.84
N ARG A 7 15.14 -6.33 2.64
CA ARG A 7 14.01 -5.56 2.13
C ARG A 7 13.66 -4.45 3.10
N GLU A 8 13.27 -3.31 2.53
CA GLU A 8 12.88 -2.12 3.25
C GLU A 8 11.51 -2.28 3.92
N PHE A 9 10.59 -3.01 3.28
CA PHE A 9 9.27 -3.38 3.79
C PHE A 9 8.77 -4.69 3.17
N ASP A 10 7.59 -5.15 3.60
CA ASP A 10 6.97 -6.39 3.14
C ASP A 10 6.75 -6.39 1.62
N VAL A 11 6.83 -7.59 1.01
CA VAL A 11 6.52 -7.74 -0.42
C VAL A 11 5.03 -7.70 -0.70
N LEU A 12 4.68 -7.22 -1.90
CA LEU A 12 3.36 -7.45 -2.47
C LEU A 12 3.22 -8.93 -2.84
N ASP A 13 2.33 -9.62 -2.16
CA ASP A 13 1.97 -11.00 -2.47
C ASP A 13 0.93 -11.09 -3.59
N LEU A 14 0.67 -12.32 -4.07
CA LEU A 14 -0.30 -12.59 -5.12
C LEU A 14 -1.74 -12.20 -4.74
N SER A 15 -2.11 -12.28 -3.46
CA SER A 15 -3.45 -11.99 -2.98
C SER A 15 -3.78 -10.50 -3.05
N GLY A 16 -2.75 -9.64 -2.93
CA GLY A 16 -2.90 -8.20 -2.92
C GLY A 16 -3.54 -7.66 -1.63
N GLN A 17 -3.71 -8.46 -0.58
CA GLN A 17 -4.34 -8.01 0.66
C GLN A 17 -3.67 -6.77 1.26
N LYS A 18 -2.35 -6.68 1.15
CA LYS A 18 -1.54 -5.54 1.60
C LYS A 18 -1.22 -4.53 0.49
N TYR A 19 -1.94 -4.54 -0.63
CA TYR A 19 -1.62 -3.68 -1.77
C TYR A 19 -1.60 -2.20 -1.41
N LEU A 20 -2.57 -1.71 -0.62
CA LEU A 20 -2.60 -0.29 -0.23
C LEU A 20 -1.42 0.10 0.66
N GLU A 21 -1.02 -0.76 1.60
CA GLU A 21 0.16 -0.55 2.45
C GLU A 21 1.43 -0.53 1.58
N TRP A 22 1.60 -1.56 0.74
CA TRP A 22 2.72 -1.65 -0.20
C TRP A 22 2.81 -0.44 -1.12
N LYS A 23 1.68 0.05 -1.64
CA LYS A 23 1.62 1.23 -2.52
C LYS A 23 2.11 2.48 -1.80
N VAL A 24 1.71 2.66 -0.54
CA VAL A 24 2.13 3.81 0.28
C VAL A 24 3.63 3.75 0.54
N ASP A 25 4.15 2.59 0.96
CA ASP A 25 5.57 2.41 1.26
C ASP A 25 6.45 2.54 0.01
N ALA A 26 6.06 1.93 -1.10
CA ALA A 26 6.76 2.05 -2.37
C ALA A 26 6.80 3.50 -2.86
N LEU A 27 5.67 4.23 -2.78
CA LEU A 27 5.61 5.64 -3.16
C LEU A 27 6.49 6.51 -2.25
N ALA A 28 6.48 6.26 -0.94
CA ALA A 28 7.33 6.98 0.02
C ALA A 28 8.82 6.77 -0.28
N HIS A 29 9.21 5.53 -0.59
CA HIS A 29 10.59 5.21 -0.96
C HIS A 29 11.00 5.89 -2.28
N LEU A 30 10.14 5.87 -3.30
CA LEU A 30 10.40 6.57 -4.56
C LEU A 30 10.61 8.07 -4.33
N LYS A 31 9.76 8.71 -3.52
CA LYS A 31 9.89 10.14 -3.15
C LYS A 31 11.17 10.43 -2.38
N ALA A 32 11.51 9.60 -1.40
CA ALA A 32 12.73 9.77 -0.61
C ALA A 32 14.01 9.72 -1.46
N ASN A 33 13.94 9.04 -2.61
CA ASN A 33 15.05 8.88 -3.54
C ASN A 33 14.95 9.77 -4.80
N ALA A 34 14.01 10.73 -4.84
CA ALA A 34 13.75 11.58 -6.01
C ALA A 34 13.46 10.78 -7.31
N LEU A 35 12.71 9.68 -7.17
CA LEU A 35 12.31 8.77 -8.25
C LEU A 35 10.79 8.80 -8.50
N GLU A 36 10.01 9.61 -7.79
CA GLU A 36 8.55 9.67 -7.92
C GLU A 36 8.08 10.09 -9.33
N ASN A 37 8.91 10.87 -10.05
CA ASN A 37 8.63 11.25 -11.43
C ASN A 37 8.66 10.05 -12.39
N THR A 38 9.29 8.93 -12.03
CA THR A 38 9.37 7.72 -12.87
C THR A 38 8.03 7.01 -13.03
N ILE A 39 7.09 7.25 -12.10
CA ILE A 39 5.73 6.70 -12.11
C ILE A 39 4.68 7.78 -12.42
N ALA A 40 5.08 8.94 -12.95
CA ALA A 40 4.16 9.96 -13.44
C ALA A 40 3.72 9.68 -14.88
N GLU A 41 2.52 10.13 -15.28
CA GLU A 41 2.01 9.94 -16.66
C GLU A 41 2.92 10.57 -17.73
N ASN A 42 3.44 11.77 -17.48
CA ASN A 42 4.38 12.44 -18.37
C ASN A 42 5.82 12.31 -17.84
N ASN A 43 6.25 11.09 -17.52
CA ASN A 43 7.58 10.91 -16.94
C ASN A 43 8.68 11.37 -17.92
N SER A 44 9.49 12.33 -17.46
CA SER A 44 10.73 12.79 -18.13
C SER A 44 11.97 12.19 -17.47
N ALA A 45 11.79 11.09 -16.73
CA ALA A 45 12.84 10.45 -15.97
C ALA A 45 13.94 9.89 -16.89
N THR A 46 15.18 10.02 -16.44
CA THR A 46 16.33 9.46 -17.17
C THR A 46 16.24 7.93 -17.21
N PRO A 47 16.82 7.26 -18.22
CA PRO A 47 16.88 5.80 -18.26
C PRO A 47 17.48 5.18 -16.99
N GLN A 48 18.46 5.86 -16.38
CA GLN A 48 19.06 5.43 -15.11
C GLN A 48 18.05 5.47 -13.95
N ASN A 49 17.25 6.52 -13.84
CA ASN A 49 16.23 6.63 -12.80
C ASN A 49 15.11 5.60 -13.01
N LYS A 50 14.71 5.35 -14.27
CA LYS A 50 13.78 4.27 -14.60
C LYS A 50 14.32 2.90 -14.17
N ALA A 51 15.56 2.59 -14.51
CA ALA A 51 16.19 1.33 -14.11
C ALA A 51 16.23 1.17 -12.58
N LYS A 52 16.60 2.22 -11.83
CA LYS A 52 16.59 2.20 -10.36
C LYS A 52 15.20 1.91 -9.80
N ALA A 53 14.17 2.58 -10.32
CA ALA A 53 12.79 2.39 -9.89
C ALA A 53 12.28 0.97 -10.19
N ILE A 54 12.53 0.44 -11.39
CA ILE A 54 12.19 -0.93 -11.79
C ILE A 54 12.84 -1.98 -10.87
N ILE A 55 14.14 -1.83 -10.60
CA ILE A 55 14.87 -2.75 -9.73
C ILE A 55 14.24 -2.76 -8.33
N PHE A 56 13.95 -1.57 -7.79
CA PHE A 56 13.32 -1.42 -6.50
C PHE A 56 11.91 -2.03 -6.45
N LEU A 57 11.04 -1.72 -7.42
CA LEU A 57 9.69 -2.25 -7.48
C LEU A 57 9.70 -3.78 -7.55
N ARG A 58 10.49 -4.36 -8.46
CA ARG A 58 10.63 -5.82 -8.60
C ARG A 58 11.25 -6.49 -7.36
N HIS A 59 12.08 -5.79 -6.59
CA HIS A 59 12.64 -6.31 -5.34
C HIS A 59 11.55 -6.55 -4.26
N HIS A 60 10.50 -5.73 -4.31
CA HIS A 60 9.37 -5.74 -3.38
C HIS A 60 8.14 -6.50 -3.93
N LEU A 61 8.31 -7.30 -4.98
CA LEU A 61 7.28 -8.22 -5.47
C LEU A 61 7.57 -9.65 -5.01
N HIS A 62 6.51 -10.40 -4.74
CA HIS A 62 6.59 -11.85 -4.63
C HIS A 62 7.10 -12.46 -5.94
N GLU A 63 7.80 -13.60 -5.85
CA GLU A 63 8.49 -14.23 -6.98
C GLU A 63 7.59 -14.50 -8.19
N SER A 64 6.35 -14.90 -7.95
CA SER A 64 5.35 -15.13 -9.00
C SER A 64 4.98 -13.84 -9.75
N LEU A 65 4.76 -12.72 -9.05
CA LEU A 65 4.50 -11.42 -9.67
C LEU A 65 5.73 -10.91 -10.42
N LYS A 66 6.92 -11.09 -9.82
CA LYS A 66 8.18 -10.73 -10.47
C LYS A 66 8.40 -11.50 -11.78
N SER A 67 7.99 -12.77 -11.83
CA SER A 67 8.07 -13.61 -13.04
C SER A 67 7.08 -13.15 -14.10
N GLU A 68 5.85 -12.81 -13.70
CA GLU A 68 4.81 -12.31 -14.60
C GLU A 68 5.21 -10.97 -15.25
N TYR A 69 5.77 -10.05 -14.47
CA TYR A 69 6.16 -8.72 -14.94
C TYR A 69 7.66 -8.60 -15.26
N LEU A 70 8.33 -9.71 -15.54
CA LEU A 70 9.78 -9.73 -15.76
C LEU A 70 10.23 -8.89 -16.96
N LEU A 71 9.39 -8.81 -17.99
CA LEU A 71 9.67 -8.10 -19.25
C LEU A 71 9.18 -6.63 -19.27
N VAL A 72 8.47 -6.19 -18.22
CA VAL A 72 7.97 -4.81 -18.13
C VAL A 72 9.08 -3.90 -17.67
N ASP A 73 9.75 -3.22 -18.60
CA ASP A 73 10.95 -2.42 -18.33
C ASP A 73 10.67 -0.94 -17.99
N ASP A 74 9.43 -0.48 -18.14
CA ASP A 74 9.02 0.86 -17.74
C ASP A 74 8.37 0.86 -16.34
N PRO A 75 8.87 1.65 -15.36
CA PRO A 75 8.33 1.68 -14.00
C PRO A 75 6.87 2.12 -13.94
N LYS A 76 6.45 3.03 -14.84
CA LYS A 76 5.07 3.52 -14.88
C LYS A 76 4.13 2.40 -15.32
N GLU A 77 4.48 1.69 -16.39
CA GLU A 77 3.72 0.52 -16.83
C GLU A 77 3.58 -0.53 -15.72
N LEU A 78 4.68 -0.87 -15.03
CA LEU A 78 4.62 -1.81 -13.90
C LEU A 78 3.70 -1.31 -12.77
N TRP A 79 3.84 -0.03 -12.41
CA TRP A 79 3.02 0.60 -11.38
C TRP A 79 1.52 0.57 -11.73
N ASP A 80 1.19 0.91 -12.98
CA ASP A 80 -0.19 0.93 -13.48
C ASP A 80 -0.78 -0.46 -13.54
N ASN A 81 -0.03 -1.46 -14.03
CA ASN A 81 -0.48 -2.86 -14.07
C ASN A 81 -0.81 -3.39 -12.67
N LEU A 82 0.05 -3.11 -11.69
CA LEU A 82 -0.21 -3.47 -10.29
C LEU A 82 -1.42 -2.71 -9.73
N GLN A 83 -1.57 -1.44 -10.09
CA GLN A 83 -2.72 -0.65 -9.70
C GLN A 83 -4.01 -1.19 -10.30
N GLU A 84 -4.09 -1.44 -11.59
CA GLU A 84 -5.26 -2.00 -12.25
C GLU A 84 -5.64 -3.36 -11.64
N ARG A 85 -4.64 -4.22 -11.41
CA ARG A 85 -4.85 -5.53 -10.82
C ARG A 85 -5.45 -5.46 -9.42
N TYR A 86 -4.98 -4.55 -8.58
CA TYR A 86 -5.31 -4.53 -7.14
C TYR A 86 -6.17 -3.36 -6.68
N ASP A 87 -6.57 -2.43 -7.55
CA ASP A 87 -7.45 -1.30 -7.21
C ASP A 87 -8.81 -1.77 -6.66
N HIS A 88 -9.28 -2.93 -7.08
CA HIS A 88 -10.49 -3.55 -6.53
C HIS A 88 -10.37 -3.83 -5.01
N GLN A 89 -9.16 -3.97 -4.45
CA GLN A 89 -8.97 -4.17 -3.01
C GLN A 89 -9.50 -2.98 -2.22
N GLN A 90 -9.35 -1.75 -2.72
CA GLN A 90 -9.92 -0.56 -2.07
C GLN A 90 -11.46 -0.64 -2.04
N LYS A 91 -12.07 -1.14 -3.11
CA LYS A 91 -13.53 -1.31 -3.22
C LYS A 91 -14.09 -2.37 -2.26
N VAL A 92 -13.29 -3.36 -1.88
CA VAL A 92 -13.69 -4.39 -0.89
C VAL A 92 -13.37 -3.94 0.53
N LEU A 93 -12.23 -3.29 0.74
CA LEU A 93 -11.77 -2.86 2.06
C LEU A 93 -12.62 -1.73 2.63
N LEU A 94 -13.02 -0.76 1.79
CA LEU A 94 -13.77 0.42 2.25
C LEU A 94 -15.14 0.05 2.87
N PRO A 95 -16.03 -0.72 2.22
CA PRO A 95 -17.30 -1.12 2.83
C PRO A 95 -17.12 -1.91 4.13
N LYS A 96 -16.10 -2.76 4.19
CA LYS A 96 -15.77 -3.51 5.41
C LYS A 96 -15.34 -2.59 6.54
N ALA A 97 -14.43 -1.65 6.27
CA ALA A 97 -13.97 -0.69 7.27
C ALA A 97 -15.11 0.25 7.74
N GLN A 98 -16.03 0.63 6.85
CA GLN A 98 -17.23 1.40 7.20
C GLN A 98 -18.17 0.59 8.09
N TYR A 99 -18.39 -0.69 7.76
CA TYR A 99 -19.18 -1.59 8.60
C TYR A 99 -18.55 -1.75 9.98
N ASP A 100 -17.24 -2.02 10.05
CA ASP A 100 -16.51 -2.15 11.32
C ASP A 100 -16.60 -0.86 12.15
N TRP A 101 -16.51 0.32 11.52
CA TRP A 101 -16.68 1.62 12.17
C TRP A 101 -18.09 1.84 12.76
N ILE A 102 -19.13 1.50 11.99
CA ILE A 102 -20.53 1.64 12.43
C ILE A 102 -20.83 0.71 13.61
N ASN A 103 -20.27 -0.51 13.58
CA ASN A 103 -20.53 -1.55 14.58
C ASN A 103 -19.50 -1.57 15.72
N LEU A 104 -18.53 -0.65 15.73
CA LEU A 104 -17.56 -0.54 16.81
C LEU A 104 -18.26 -0.10 18.10
N ARG A 105 -18.16 -0.92 19.16
CA ARG A 105 -18.74 -0.61 20.47
C ARG A 105 -17.76 -0.97 21.57
N PHE A 106 -17.60 -0.06 22.54
CA PHE A 106 -16.71 -0.27 23.68
C PHE A 106 -17.00 -1.56 24.46
N GLN A 107 -18.28 -1.89 24.63
CA GLN A 107 -18.73 -3.08 25.37
C GLN A 107 -18.27 -4.42 24.78
N ASP A 108 -17.86 -4.45 23.51
CA ASP A 108 -17.39 -5.66 22.84
C ASP A 108 -15.90 -5.96 23.18
N TYR A 109 -15.22 -5.07 23.93
CA TYR A 109 -13.80 -5.16 24.27
C TYR A 109 -13.57 -5.27 25.79
N LYS A 110 -12.50 -5.99 26.17
CA LYS A 110 -12.15 -6.24 27.58
C LYS A 110 -11.44 -5.05 28.24
N SER A 111 -10.85 -4.16 27.44
CA SER A 111 -10.07 -3.04 27.95
C SER A 111 -10.15 -1.83 27.01
N ILE A 112 -9.86 -0.65 27.57
CA ILE A 112 -9.72 0.60 26.80
C ILE A 112 -8.61 0.49 25.76
N SER A 113 -7.52 -0.21 26.08
CA SER A 113 -6.41 -0.41 25.15
C SER A 113 -6.84 -1.22 23.93
N ASP A 114 -7.60 -2.31 24.11
CA ASP A 114 -8.06 -3.15 23.01
C ASP A 114 -9.05 -2.40 22.12
N TYR A 115 -9.98 -1.66 22.73
CA TYR A 115 -10.92 -0.79 22.02
C TYR A 115 -10.18 0.26 21.18
N ASN A 116 -9.26 1.01 21.80
CA ASN A 116 -8.50 2.04 21.12
C ASN A 116 -7.67 1.45 19.97
N SER A 117 -7.06 0.28 20.15
CA SER A 117 -6.34 -0.42 19.09
C SER A 117 -7.26 -0.73 17.90
N ALA A 118 -8.46 -1.25 18.14
CA ALA A 118 -9.43 -1.51 17.08
C ALA A 118 -9.90 -0.22 16.39
N LEU A 119 -10.20 0.84 17.15
CA LEU A 119 -10.53 2.16 16.64
C LEU A 119 -9.43 2.69 15.71
N PHE A 120 -8.16 2.63 16.12
CA PHE A 120 -7.03 3.05 15.29
C PHE A 120 -6.86 2.20 14.02
N GLN A 121 -7.04 0.89 14.11
CA GLN A 121 -6.95 0.02 12.93
C GLN A 121 -8.06 0.32 11.91
N ILE A 122 -9.30 0.49 12.36
CA ILE A 122 -10.44 0.80 11.50
C ILE A 122 -10.25 2.17 10.85
N THR A 123 -9.90 3.20 11.64
CA THR A 123 -9.69 4.55 11.11
C THR A 123 -8.52 4.63 10.15
N SER A 124 -7.45 3.87 10.38
CA SER A 124 -6.32 3.77 9.45
C SER A 124 -6.76 3.17 8.10
N LYS A 125 -7.58 2.10 8.11
CA LYS A 125 -8.13 1.51 6.88
C LYS A 125 -9.04 2.49 6.13
N LEU A 126 -9.89 3.23 6.84
CA LEU A 126 -10.74 4.27 6.24
C LEU A 126 -9.89 5.36 5.57
N LYS A 127 -8.86 5.86 6.26
CA LYS A 127 -7.91 6.86 5.74
C LYS A 127 -7.14 6.34 4.53
N LEU A 128 -6.66 5.09 4.57
CA LEU A 128 -6.00 4.42 3.44
C LEU A 128 -6.91 4.32 2.20
N CYS A 129 -8.21 4.15 2.41
CA CYS A 129 -9.21 4.14 1.33
C CYS A 129 -9.66 5.55 0.88
N GLY A 130 -9.04 6.62 1.39
CA GLY A 130 -9.35 8.01 1.04
C GLY A 130 -10.49 8.64 1.84
N GLN A 131 -11.08 7.94 2.81
CA GLN A 131 -12.11 8.51 3.68
C GLN A 131 -11.47 9.33 4.80
N LYS A 132 -11.89 10.59 4.95
CA LYS A 132 -11.46 11.44 6.06
C LYS A 132 -12.18 11.00 7.34
N VAL A 133 -11.41 10.86 8.41
CA VAL A 133 -11.90 10.66 9.79
C VAL A 133 -11.15 11.64 10.68
N THR A 134 -11.90 12.45 11.41
CA THR A 134 -11.42 13.50 12.30
C THR A 134 -11.23 13.00 13.72
N ASP A 135 -10.41 13.69 14.51
CA ASP A 135 -10.19 13.33 15.91
C ASP A 135 -11.48 13.50 16.74
N ALA A 136 -12.34 14.47 16.40
CA ALA A 136 -13.64 14.64 17.03
C ALA A 136 -14.55 13.43 16.81
N GLU A 137 -14.65 12.94 15.56
CA GLU A 137 -15.41 11.72 15.25
C GLU A 137 -14.85 10.48 15.96
N MET A 138 -13.54 10.43 16.21
CA MET A 138 -12.92 9.35 16.99
C MET A 138 -13.22 9.45 18.48
N LEU A 139 -13.32 10.65 19.04
CA LEU A 139 -13.67 10.87 20.45
C LEU A 139 -15.16 10.63 20.73
N GLU A 140 -16.02 10.85 19.74
CA GLU A 140 -17.46 10.61 19.82
C GLU A 140 -17.84 9.13 19.66
N LYS A 141 -16.87 8.25 19.31
CA LYS A 141 -17.07 6.80 19.17
C LYS A 141 -16.95 6.03 20.47
#